data_AF-A0A7Y9YFL7-F1
#
_entry.id   AF-A0A7Y9YFL7-F1
#
_cell.length_a   1.000
_cell.length_b   1.000
_cell.length_c   1.000
_cell.angle_alpha   90.00
_cell.angle_beta   90.00
_cell.angle_gamma   90.00
#
_symmetry.space_group_name_H-M   'P 1'
#
loop_
_entity.id
_entity.type
_entity.pdbx_description
1 polymer ?
#
loop_
_entity_poly.entity_id
_entity_poly.type
_entity_poly.pdbx_seq_one_letter_code
_entity_poly.pdbx_strand_id
1 'polypeptide(L)'
;MTDHAPTTRSYVPGEWYVVLGADLVLALPPDRRDLAASAWALVDAGAGADEVLDLVLAAGLSDLAGLALVSTEERRTRAVVRGRAVCLLDADGEETVADGRSVTTWAEAGADDVRAISLELGSAATGATLEVGDGLVRAARILWPAEPALAAGPVAAAAGHGVPVPVVDSSPLLRHLAAAEDQGDESPAETPAETPAWTPAETPAETPAETPAETPAWTPAADDHDGRTQDGSWSAEEFLRAPAGIPGQPPAPDVTAAPVAVLRISDGQRVDVDRVVILGRAPEARRFTATQHPRLVAVPSPQQEISSTHLEVRPGSGADHGSAVVTDLGSTNGTLLTQPGLPQEPLRPGIPVQLLPGAVIDLGDGLTITVDRP
;
A
#
# COMPACT_ATOMS: atom_id res chain seq x y z
N MET A 1 -1.70 42.98 5.33
CA MET A 1 -3.07 42.44 5.28
C MET A 1 -3.28 41.97 3.86
N THR A 2 -2.78 40.78 3.56
CA THR A 2 -2.96 40.14 2.26
C THR A 2 -4.30 39.44 2.34
N ASP A 3 -5.26 39.99 1.62
CA ASP A 3 -6.62 39.48 1.47
C ASP A 3 -6.52 38.16 0.67
N HIS A 4 -6.40 37.03 1.36
CA HIS A 4 -6.59 35.72 0.74
C HIS A 4 -8.07 35.58 0.46
N ALA A 5 -8.47 35.80 -0.80
CA ALA A 5 -9.79 35.43 -1.26
C ALA A 5 -10.06 33.99 -0.80
N PRO A 6 -11.24 33.68 -0.24
CA PRO A 6 -11.54 32.33 0.21
C PRO A 6 -11.37 31.40 -0.99
N THR A 7 -10.37 30.54 -0.92
CA THR A 7 -10.11 29.49 -1.89
C THR A 7 -11.28 28.51 -1.79
N THR A 8 -12.33 28.75 -2.57
CA THR A 8 -13.51 27.88 -2.59
C THR A 8 -13.06 26.46 -2.85
N ARG A 9 -13.50 25.50 -2.02
CA ARG A 9 -13.22 24.07 -2.23
C ARG A 9 -14.52 23.35 -2.50
N SER A 10 -14.44 22.28 -3.26
CA SER A 10 -15.56 21.36 -3.41
C SER A 10 -15.13 19.93 -3.23
N TYR A 11 -16.09 19.08 -2.86
CA TYR A 11 -15.86 17.67 -2.67
C TYR A 11 -17.00 16.85 -3.24
N VAL A 12 -16.69 15.61 -3.60
CA VAL A 12 -17.71 14.61 -3.89
C VAL A 12 -17.80 13.66 -2.70
N PRO A 13 -19.00 13.37 -2.16
CA PRO A 13 -19.14 12.48 -1.02
C PRO A 13 -18.56 11.08 -1.27
N GLY A 14 -17.96 10.52 -0.22
CA GLY A 14 -17.31 9.20 -0.25
C GLY A 14 -17.07 8.66 1.15
N GLU A 15 -16.10 7.76 1.31
CA GLU A 15 -15.90 7.06 2.58
C GLU A 15 -14.80 7.66 3.46
N TRP A 16 -13.79 8.28 2.85
CA TRP A 16 -12.62 8.81 3.56
C TRP A 16 -13.00 10.03 4.40
N TYR A 17 -12.36 10.16 5.55
CA TYR A 17 -12.47 11.37 6.37
C TYR A 17 -11.53 12.43 5.81
N VAL A 18 -12.06 13.62 5.52
CA VAL A 18 -11.27 14.75 5.05
C VAL A 18 -11.41 15.92 6.00
N VAL A 19 -10.29 16.32 6.60
CA VAL A 19 -10.11 17.52 7.42
C VAL A 19 -9.60 18.63 6.51
N LEU A 20 -10.36 19.73 6.45
CA LEU A 20 -10.04 20.93 5.69
C LEU A 20 -9.74 22.06 6.67
N GLY A 21 -8.54 22.62 6.59
CA GLY A 21 -8.15 23.86 7.29
C GLY A 21 -7.79 24.96 6.30
N ALA A 22 -7.45 26.15 6.78
CA ALA A 22 -7.22 27.32 5.93
C ALA A 22 -6.25 27.05 4.76
N ASP A 23 -5.12 26.40 5.04
CA ASP A 23 -4.05 26.16 4.05
C ASP A 23 -3.66 24.67 3.93
N LEU A 24 -4.47 23.76 4.48
CA LEU A 24 -4.19 22.32 4.45
C LEU A 24 -5.44 21.47 4.24
N VAL A 25 -5.25 20.33 3.59
CA VAL A 25 -6.24 19.27 3.44
C VAL A 25 -5.60 17.95 3.85
N LEU A 26 -6.16 17.30 4.87
CA LEU A 26 -5.78 15.96 5.31
C LEU A 26 -6.92 14.99 5.00
N ALA A 27 -6.63 13.92 4.28
CA ALA A 27 -7.54 12.81 4.05
C ALA A 27 -7.01 11.53 4.71
N LEU A 28 -7.88 10.86 5.46
CA LEU A 28 -7.62 9.63 6.16
C LEU A 28 -8.63 8.53 5.79
N PRO A 29 -8.22 7.26 5.72
CA PRO A 29 -9.12 6.15 5.40
C PRO A 29 -10.23 5.96 6.46
N PRO A 30 -11.33 5.26 6.13
CA PRO A 30 -12.55 5.19 6.95
C PRO A 30 -12.38 4.45 8.29
N ASP A 31 -11.30 3.70 8.48
CA ASP A 31 -10.94 3.06 9.74
C ASP A 31 -10.25 4.01 10.73
N ARG A 32 -9.80 5.19 10.27
CA ARG A 32 -9.10 6.21 11.08
C ARG A 32 -10.03 7.27 11.67
N ARG A 33 -11.23 6.89 12.12
CA ARG A 33 -12.24 7.84 12.64
C ARG A 33 -11.73 8.71 13.80
N ASP A 34 -11.12 8.09 14.81
CA ASP A 34 -10.70 8.80 16.02
C ASP A 34 -9.50 9.71 15.76
N LEU A 35 -8.62 9.29 14.84
CA LEU A 35 -7.52 10.10 14.35
C LEU A 35 -8.03 11.31 13.55
N ALA A 36 -9.02 11.13 12.68
CA ALA A 36 -9.64 12.24 11.95
C ALA A 36 -10.31 13.27 12.88
N ALA A 37 -10.96 12.82 13.95
CA ALA A 37 -11.53 13.71 14.96
C ALA A 37 -10.44 14.48 15.73
N SER A 38 -9.33 13.82 16.05
CA SER A 38 -8.19 14.44 16.73
C SER A 38 -7.46 15.43 15.82
N ALA A 39 -7.26 15.07 14.55
CA ALA A 39 -6.66 15.94 13.55
C ALA A 39 -7.54 17.16 13.27
N TRP A 40 -8.87 17.02 13.22
CA TRP A 40 -9.76 18.17 13.13
C TRP A 40 -9.56 19.16 14.29
N ALA A 41 -9.53 18.69 15.53
CA ALA A 41 -9.31 19.56 16.68
C ALA A 41 -7.93 20.26 16.63
N LEU A 42 -6.91 19.57 16.11
CA LEU A 42 -5.57 20.11 15.96
C LEU A 42 -5.51 21.19 14.86
N VAL A 43 -6.12 20.93 13.71
CA VAL A 43 -6.21 21.87 12.57
C VAL A 43 -7.05 23.09 12.92
N ASP A 44 -8.18 22.91 13.61
CA ASP A 44 -9.05 24.00 14.09
C ASP A 44 -8.33 24.90 15.12
N ALA A 45 -7.36 24.35 15.85
CA ALA A 45 -6.48 25.11 16.73
C ALA A 45 -5.35 25.88 16.00
N GLY A 46 -5.25 25.74 14.67
CA GLY A 46 -4.27 26.42 13.83
C GLY A 46 -2.94 25.68 13.66
N ALA A 47 -2.90 24.37 13.91
CA ALA A 47 -1.71 23.58 13.68
C ALA A 47 -1.34 23.48 12.20
N GLY A 48 -0.03 23.50 11.93
CA GLY A 48 0.54 23.35 10.59
C GLY A 48 0.60 21.90 10.11
N ALA A 49 1.04 21.72 8.86
CA ALA A 49 1.11 20.42 8.20
C ALA A 49 2.03 19.43 8.92
N ASP A 50 3.18 19.89 9.44
CA ASP A 50 4.14 19.02 10.13
C ASP A 50 3.57 18.47 11.44
N GLU A 51 2.89 19.30 12.24
CA GLU A 51 2.25 18.85 13.49
C GLU A 51 1.12 17.84 13.23
N VAL A 52 0.36 18.06 12.16
CA VAL A 52 -0.68 17.14 11.72
C VAL A 52 -0.07 15.82 11.23
N LEU A 53 1.04 15.88 10.49
CA LEU A 53 1.75 14.71 10.03
C LEU A 53 2.33 13.90 11.19
N ASP A 54 2.91 14.58 12.20
CA ASP A 54 3.41 13.94 13.43
C ASP A 54 2.28 13.21 14.17
N LEU A 55 1.09 13.83 14.28
CA LEU A 55 -0.09 13.19 14.87
C LEU A 55 -0.48 11.91 14.09
N VAL A 56 -0.51 12.00 12.77
CA VAL A 56 -0.88 10.87 11.91
C VAL A 56 0.15 9.74 11.99
N LEU A 57 1.43 10.08 12.11
CA LEU A 57 2.53 9.13 12.17
C LEU A 57 2.82 8.63 13.60
N ALA A 58 2.15 9.14 14.63
CA ALA A 58 2.37 8.75 16.02
C ALA A 58 2.17 7.24 16.26
N ALA A 59 1.22 6.61 15.54
CA ALA A 59 0.99 5.17 15.58
C ALA A 59 1.94 4.36 14.68
N GLY A 60 2.81 5.05 13.93
CA GLY A 60 3.74 4.47 12.98
C GLY A 60 3.16 4.35 11.57
N LEU A 61 4.05 4.48 10.58
CA LEU A 61 3.69 4.46 9.16
C LEU A 61 3.08 3.12 8.70
N SER A 62 3.48 2.00 9.30
CA SER A 62 2.98 0.66 8.95
C SER A 62 1.50 0.47 9.28
N ASP A 63 0.99 1.17 10.30
CA ASP A 63 -0.41 1.12 10.71
C ASP A 63 -1.29 2.02 9.82
N LEU A 64 -0.66 2.95 9.07
CA LEU A 64 -1.34 3.86 8.18
C LEU A 64 -1.56 3.20 6.81
N ALA A 65 -2.76 2.67 6.58
CA ALA A 65 -3.13 2.06 5.29
C ALA A 65 -3.17 3.06 4.12
N GLY A 66 -3.38 4.34 4.43
CA GLY A 66 -3.40 5.40 3.44
C GLY A 66 -3.43 6.78 4.10
N LEU A 67 -3.07 7.79 3.31
CA LEU A 67 -2.99 9.18 3.72
C LEU A 67 -3.02 10.04 2.46
N ALA A 68 -3.65 11.21 2.55
CA ALA A 68 -3.26 12.33 1.73
C ALA A 68 -3.13 13.56 2.61
N LEU A 69 -2.03 14.28 2.51
CA LEU A 69 -1.84 15.57 3.16
C LEU A 69 -1.37 16.54 2.08
N VAL A 70 -2.15 17.57 1.84
CA VAL A 70 -1.77 18.68 0.96
C VAL A 70 -1.71 19.94 1.79
N SER A 71 -0.61 20.66 1.73
CA SER A 71 -0.45 21.95 2.41
C SER A 71 0.16 22.97 1.49
N THR A 72 -0.25 24.22 1.65
CA THR A 72 0.29 25.35 0.91
C THR A 72 0.92 26.34 1.88
N GLU A 73 2.22 26.58 1.73
CA GLU A 73 2.96 27.57 2.51
C GLU A 73 3.51 28.63 1.57
N GLU A 74 3.06 29.88 1.76
CA GLU A 74 3.38 31.02 0.90
C GLU A 74 3.01 30.79 -0.58
N ARG A 75 3.95 30.27 -1.38
CA ARG A 75 3.78 29.95 -2.80
C ARG A 75 3.96 28.47 -3.09
N ARG A 76 4.45 27.69 -2.13
CA ARG A 76 4.82 26.29 -2.33
C ARG A 76 3.72 25.39 -1.82
N THR A 77 3.23 24.51 -2.67
CA THR A 77 2.30 23.45 -2.27
C THR A 77 3.05 22.13 -2.21
N ARG A 78 2.85 21.39 -1.12
CA ARG A 78 3.40 20.06 -0.89
C ARG A 78 2.27 19.06 -0.74
N ALA A 79 2.36 17.94 -1.44
CA ALA A 79 1.44 16.82 -1.34
C ALA A 79 2.20 15.57 -0.89
N VAL A 80 1.72 14.94 0.17
CA VAL A 80 2.19 13.65 0.69
C VAL A 80 1.03 12.67 0.60
N VAL A 81 1.17 11.62 -0.21
CA VAL A 81 0.10 10.63 -0.41
C VAL A 81 0.60 9.20 -0.22
N ARG A 82 -0.28 8.34 0.31
CA ARG A 82 -0.01 6.92 0.55
C ARG A 82 -1.29 6.12 0.34
N GLY A 83 -1.13 4.89 -0.14
CA GLY A 83 -2.25 3.98 -0.35
C GLY A 83 -3.06 4.42 -1.56
N ARG A 84 -4.39 4.43 -1.47
CA ARG A 84 -5.24 4.68 -2.64
C ARG A 84 -5.35 6.14 -3.06
N ALA A 85 -4.69 7.05 -2.34
CA ALA A 85 -4.75 8.47 -2.63
C ALA A 85 -3.85 8.87 -3.81
N VAL A 86 -4.37 9.70 -4.70
CA VAL A 86 -3.63 10.32 -5.80
C VAL A 86 -3.89 11.82 -5.78
N CYS A 87 -2.84 12.61 -5.82
CA CYS A 87 -2.91 14.07 -5.84
C CYS A 87 -2.29 14.61 -7.12
N LEU A 88 -3.00 15.51 -7.80
CA LEU A 88 -2.50 16.27 -8.94
C LEU A 88 -2.40 17.74 -8.55
N LEU A 89 -1.24 18.33 -8.79
CA LEU A 89 -0.92 19.74 -8.61
C LEU A 89 -0.74 20.36 -10.01
N ASP A 90 -1.59 21.30 -10.39
CA ASP A 90 -1.48 22.06 -11.64
C ASP A 90 -0.86 23.43 -11.36
N ALA A 91 0.39 23.61 -11.80
CA ALA A 91 1.13 24.86 -11.72
C ALA A 91 1.42 25.36 -13.14
N ASP A 92 0.74 26.41 -13.59
CA ASP A 92 1.01 27.12 -14.85
C ASP A 92 1.21 26.22 -16.09
N GLY A 93 0.42 25.15 -16.23
CA GLY A 93 0.49 24.23 -17.37
C GLY A 93 1.52 23.10 -17.20
N GLU A 94 2.17 23.01 -16.04
CA GLU A 94 2.96 21.88 -15.59
C GLU A 94 2.18 21.13 -14.51
N GLU A 95 1.79 19.89 -14.82
CA GLU A 95 1.09 19.01 -13.89
C GLU A 95 2.11 18.12 -13.16
N THR A 96 2.09 18.16 -11.83
CA THR A 96 2.87 17.25 -10.98
C THR A 96 1.93 16.30 -10.27
N VAL A 97 2.23 15.00 -10.31
CA VAL A 97 1.40 13.95 -9.70
C VAL A 97 2.14 13.28 -8.55
N ALA A 98 1.47 13.18 -7.41
CA ALA A 98 1.85 12.27 -6.33
C ALA A 98 0.90 11.08 -6.34
N ASP A 99 1.42 9.87 -6.55
CA ASP A 99 0.64 8.63 -6.60
C ASP A 99 1.00 7.71 -5.43
N GLY A 100 0.09 7.63 -4.45
CA GLY A 100 0.28 6.81 -3.25
C GLY A 100 0.15 5.30 -3.50
N ARG A 101 -0.35 4.89 -4.66
CA ARG A 101 -0.66 3.49 -4.98
C ARG A 101 0.58 2.68 -5.34
N SER A 102 1.62 3.38 -5.79
CA SER A 102 2.84 2.80 -6.37
C SER A 102 4.02 2.78 -5.40
N VAL A 103 3.78 3.08 -4.11
CA VAL A 103 4.83 3.33 -3.12
C VAL A 103 4.57 2.62 -1.79
N THR A 104 5.65 2.24 -1.10
CA THR A 104 5.59 1.53 0.19
C THR A 104 5.68 2.45 1.41
N THR A 105 6.23 3.67 1.25
CA THR A 105 6.33 4.70 2.30
C THR A 105 5.30 5.81 2.08
N TRP A 106 5.55 6.73 1.16
CA TRP A 106 4.58 7.67 0.61
C TRP A 106 5.21 8.29 -0.64
N ALA A 107 4.36 8.81 -1.52
CA ALA A 107 4.79 9.62 -2.64
C ALA A 107 4.69 11.08 -2.20
N GLU A 108 5.69 11.85 -2.56
CA GLU A 108 5.75 13.27 -2.27
C GLU A 108 5.89 14.04 -3.59
N ALA A 109 5.09 15.07 -3.75
CA ALA A 109 5.24 16.05 -4.82
C ALA A 109 5.19 17.45 -4.22
N GLY A 110 5.86 18.39 -4.88
CA GLY A 110 5.72 19.79 -4.55
C GLY A 110 5.90 20.65 -5.79
N ALA A 111 5.11 21.71 -5.85
CA ALA A 111 5.16 22.69 -6.92
C ALA A 111 4.94 24.08 -6.34
N ASP A 112 5.59 25.07 -6.95
CA ASP A 112 5.37 26.48 -6.64
C ASP A 112 4.24 27.00 -7.52
N ASP A 113 3.49 27.98 -7.02
CA ASP A 113 2.45 28.69 -7.77
C ASP A 113 1.32 27.77 -8.31
N VAL A 114 0.98 26.74 -7.54
CA VAL A 114 -0.13 25.83 -7.84
C VAL A 114 -1.46 26.61 -7.95
N ARG A 115 -2.13 26.47 -9.09
CA ARG A 115 -3.43 27.07 -9.40
C ARG A 115 -4.60 26.16 -9.09
N ALA A 116 -4.40 24.85 -9.20
CA ALA A 116 -5.41 23.85 -8.90
C ALA A 116 -4.81 22.57 -8.30
N ILE A 117 -5.57 21.97 -7.40
CA ILE A 117 -5.29 20.73 -6.69
C ILE A 117 -6.50 19.82 -6.89
N SER A 118 -6.25 18.59 -7.35
CA SER A 118 -7.25 17.53 -7.42
C SER A 118 -6.77 16.34 -6.61
N LEU A 119 -7.56 15.94 -5.61
CA LEU A 119 -7.24 14.82 -4.73
C LEU A 119 -8.30 13.73 -4.87
N GLU A 120 -7.88 12.53 -5.25
CA GLU A 120 -8.73 11.34 -5.41
C GLU A 120 -8.41 10.33 -4.32
N LEU A 121 -9.44 9.81 -3.64
CA LEU A 121 -9.30 9.03 -2.41
C LEU A 121 -9.64 7.54 -2.58
N GLY A 122 -9.65 7.02 -3.80
CA GLY A 122 -9.78 5.58 -4.07
C GLY A 122 -11.05 4.91 -3.52
N SER A 123 -12.09 5.71 -3.24
CA SER A 123 -13.44 5.27 -2.91
C SER A 123 -14.40 5.74 -4.01
N ALA A 124 -15.51 5.03 -4.20
CA ALA A 124 -16.47 5.38 -5.23
C ALA A 124 -17.15 6.73 -4.90
N ALA A 125 -16.99 7.70 -5.78
CA ALA A 125 -17.68 8.98 -5.71
C ALA A 125 -19.20 8.75 -5.76
N THR A 126 -19.91 9.14 -4.70
CA THR A 126 -21.35 8.91 -4.58
C THR A 126 -22.07 10.24 -4.41
N GLY A 127 -22.62 10.79 -5.48
CA GLY A 127 -23.50 11.96 -5.44
C GLY A 127 -22.94 13.21 -6.13
N ALA A 128 -23.58 14.35 -5.86
CA ALA A 128 -23.24 15.63 -6.46
C ALA A 128 -22.01 16.26 -5.79
N THR A 129 -21.28 17.09 -6.53
CA THR A 129 -20.21 17.94 -6.00
C THR A 129 -20.82 19.00 -5.07
N LEU A 130 -20.27 19.12 -3.87
CA LEU A 130 -20.72 20.04 -2.83
C LEU A 130 -19.59 21.02 -2.48
N GLU A 131 -19.92 22.28 -2.27
CA GLU A 131 -18.96 23.27 -1.76
C GLU A 131 -18.70 23.04 -0.28
N VAL A 132 -17.46 23.30 0.14
CA VAL A 132 -17.02 23.14 1.52
C VAL A 132 -15.99 24.20 1.87
N GLY A 133 -16.07 24.72 3.09
CA GLY A 133 -15.03 25.57 3.69
C GLY A 133 -14.10 24.74 4.59
N ASP A 134 -13.68 25.31 5.70
CA ASP A 134 -12.97 24.56 6.74
C ASP A 134 -13.94 23.63 7.48
N GLY A 135 -13.49 22.43 7.81
CA GLY A 135 -14.35 21.43 8.43
C GLY A 135 -13.85 19.99 8.31
N LEU A 136 -14.69 19.07 8.77
CA LEU A 136 -14.50 17.62 8.62
C LEU A 136 -15.67 17.05 7.82
N VAL A 137 -15.36 16.47 6.65
CA VAL A 137 -16.35 15.83 5.76
C VAL A 137 -15.97 14.38 5.46
N ARG A 138 -16.89 13.65 4.83
CA ARG A 138 -16.58 12.40 4.16
C ARG A 138 -16.55 12.58 2.65
N ALA A 139 -15.43 12.27 2.01
CA ALA A 139 -15.24 12.53 0.59
C ALA A 139 -14.57 11.36 -0.15
N ALA A 140 -14.85 11.27 -1.45
CA ALA A 140 -14.11 10.45 -2.41
C ALA A 140 -13.13 11.29 -3.22
N ARG A 141 -13.43 12.58 -3.40
CA ARG A 141 -12.65 13.53 -4.20
C ARG A 141 -12.70 14.91 -3.58
N ILE A 142 -11.60 15.66 -3.64
CA ILE A 142 -11.50 17.08 -3.29
C ILE A 142 -10.96 17.86 -4.50
N LEU A 143 -11.54 19.03 -4.73
CA LEU A 143 -11.12 19.99 -5.75
C LEU A 143 -10.87 21.35 -5.12
N TRP A 144 -9.73 21.94 -5.44
CA TRP A 144 -9.31 23.23 -4.93
C TRP A 144 -8.56 23.99 -6.03
N PRO A 145 -9.07 25.11 -6.57
CA PRO A 145 -10.37 25.70 -6.25
C PRO A 145 -11.53 24.83 -6.75
N ALA A 146 -12.72 25.05 -6.20
CA ALA A 146 -13.93 24.37 -6.60
C ALA A 146 -14.14 24.55 -8.11
N GLU A 147 -14.42 23.44 -8.80
CA GLU A 147 -14.91 23.53 -10.17
C GLU A 147 -16.20 24.38 -10.18
N PRO A 148 -16.37 25.31 -11.14
CA PRO A 148 -17.62 26.03 -11.28
C PRO A 148 -18.73 25.02 -11.54
N ALA A 149 -19.63 24.86 -10.57
CA ALA A 149 -20.80 24.02 -10.74
C ALA A 149 -21.58 24.53 -11.95
N LEU A 150 -21.59 23.76 -13.05
CA LEU A 150 -22.46 24.04 -14.17
C LEU A 150 -23.88 23.97 -13.60
N ALA A 151 -24.53 25.12 -13.41
CA ALA A 151 -25.82 25.22 -12.73
C ALA A 151 -26.79 24.21 -13.35
N ALA A 152 -27.11 23.15 -12.60
CA ALA A 152 -28.17 22.24 -12.95
C ALA A 152 -29.46 23.06 -12.95
N GLY A 153 -29.92 23.45 -14.14
CA GLY A 153 -31.22 24.08 -14.31
C GLY A 153 -32.31 23.22 -13.68
N PRO A 154 -33.42 23.82 -13.22
CA PRO A 154 -34.44 23.11 -12.47
C PRO A 154 -34.93 21.89 -13.27
N VAL A 155 -34.83 20.71 -12.66
CA VAL A 155 -35.21 19.44 -13.26
C VAL A 155 -36.74 19.43 -13.41
N ALA A 156 -37.23 19.78 -14.59
CA ALA A 156 -38.60 19.49 -14.99
C ALA A 156 -38.70 18.00 -15.32
N ALA A 157 -39.49 17.28 -14.53
CA ALA A 157 -39.83 15.90 -14.77
C ALA A 157 -40.51 15.74 -16.14
N ALA A 158 -39.86 15.05 -17.08
CA ALA A 158 -40.49 14.52 -18.28
C ALA A 158 -39.86 13.17 -18.63
N ALA A 159 -40.68 12.13 -18.52
CA ALA A 159 -40.35 10.78 -18.98
C ALA A 159 -40.11 10.76 -20.49
N GLY A 160 -39.06 10.06 -20.93
CA GLY A 160 -38.80 9.80 -22.34
C GLY A 160 -37.49 9.03 -22.53
N HIS A 161 -37.60 7.86 -23.15
CA HIS A 161 -36.47 6.97 -23.47
C HIS A 161 -35.45 7.68 -24.38
N GLY A 162 -34.19 7.75 -23.96
CA GLY A 162 -33.08 8.28 -24.72
C GLY A 162 -31.79 7.53 -24.38
N VAL A 163 -31.16 7.01 -25.42
CA VAL A 163 -29.88 6.29 -25.51
C VAL A 163 -28.82 6.83 -24.54
N PRO A 164 -28.00 5.99 -23.86
CA PRO A 164 -26.92 6.50 -23.03
C PRO A 164 -25.89 7.17 -23.94
N VAL A 165 -25.80 8.49 -23.85
CA VAL A 165 -24.64 9.26 -24.31
C VAL A 165 -23.51 8.91 -23.33
N PRO A 166 -22.30 8.54 -23.79
CA PRO A 166 -21.21 8.30 -22.86
C PRO A 166 -20.91 9.61 -22.14
N VAL A 167 -21.12 9.62 -20.83
CA VAL A 167 -20.61 10.67 -19.96
C VAL A 167 -19.10 10.50 -19.97
N VAL A 168 -18.41 11.31 -20.77
CA VAL A 168 -16.97 11.46 -20.66
C VAL A 168 -16.74 12.17 -19.33
N ASP A 169 -16.27 11.42 -18.33
CA ASP A 169 -15.97 11.93 -17.01
C ASP A 169 -14.76 12.87 -17.12
N SER A 170 -14.98 14.17 -16.90
CA SER A 170 -14.07 15.24 -17.30
C SER A 170 -12.89 15.45 -16.35
N SER A 171 -12.57 14.51 -15.46
CA SER A 171 -11.49 14.74 -14.49
C SER A 171 -10.12 14.78 -15.19
N PRO A 172 -9.25 15.77 -14.89
CA PRO A 172 -7.89 15.83 -15.43
C PRO A 172 -7.09 14.58 -15.00
N LEU A 173 -7.38 14.05 -13.81
CA LEU A 173 -6.76 12.86 -13.27
C LEU A 173 -7.12 11.59 -14.06
N LEU A 174 -8.38 11.43 -14.52
CA LEU A 174 -8.73 10.32 -15.42
C LEU A 174 -8.03 10.42 -16.78
N ARG A 175 -7.80 11.63 -17.30
CA ARG A 175 -7.01 11.81 -18.54
C ARG A 175 -5.56 11.40 -18.34
N HIS A 176 -4.96 11.74 -17.20
CA HIS A 176 -3.58 11.36 -16.88
C HIS A 176 -3.44 9.84 -16.67
N LEU A 177 -4.38 9.20 -15.97
CA LEU A 177 -4.40 7.75 -15.80
C LEU A 177 -4.64 7.02 -17.12
N ALA A 178 -5.58 7.50 -17.96
CA ALA A 178 -5.84 6.92 -19.26
C ALA A 178 -4.64 7.06 -20.23
N ALA A 179 -3.88 8.14 -20.14
CA ALA A 179 -2.66 8.34 -20.94
C ALA A 179 -1.50 7.41 -20.51
N ALA A 180 -1.50 6.95 -19.27
CA ALA A 180 -0.50 6.00 -18.76
C ALA A 180 -0.81 4.54 -19.13
N GLU A 181 -2.05 4.21 -19.49
CA GLU A 181 -2.47 2.85 -19.88
C GLU A 181 -2.25 2.54 -21.37
N ASP A 182 -2.01 3.53 -22.24
CA ASP A 182 -1.94 3.38 -23.71
C ASP A 182 -0.52 3.13 -24.27
N GLN A 183 0.46 2.79 -23.43
CA GLN A 183 1.81 2.40 -23.89
C GLN A 183 2.17 0.99 -23.43
N GLY A 184 1.61 -0.01 -24.10
CA GLY A 184 2.01 -1.39 -23.83
C GLY A 184 1.23 -2.50 -24.52
N ASP A 185 0.86 -2.37 -25.79
CA ASP A 185 0.56 -3.55 -26.61
C ASP A 185 0.71 -3.26 -28.12
N GLU A 186 1.95 -3.25 -28.62
CA GLU A 186 2.19 -3.52 -30.05
C GLU A 186 2.62 -4.98 -30.20
N SER A 187 1.64 -5.88 -30.23
CA SER A 187 1.80 -7.21 -30.81
C SER A 187 1.28 -7.21 -32.26
N PRO A 188 2.10 -7.54 -33.28
CA PRO A 188 1.66 -7.50 -34.67
C PRO A 188 0.63 -8.59 -35.00
N ALA A 189 -0.37 -8.21 -35.80
CA ALA A 189 -1.47 -9.05 -36.27
C ALA A 189 -1.02 -10.30 -37.05
N GLU A 190 -1.61 -11.45 -36.71
CA GLU A 190 -1.56 -12.67 -37.51
C GLU A 190 -2.53 -12.62 -38.71
N THR A 191 -2.14 -13.24 -39.82
CA THR A 191 -3.03 -13.66 -40.93
C THR A 191 -2.48 -14.99 -41.50
N PRO A 192 -3.33 -15.94 -41.96
CA PRO A 192 -3.12 -17.36 -41.67
C PRO A 192 -2.52 -18.19 -42.82
N ALA A 193 -1.89 -19.30 -42.38
CA ALA A 193 -1.75 -20.65 -42.97
C ALA A 193 -1.47 -20.82 -44.48
N GLU A 194 -0.28 -21.37 -44.79
CA GLU A 194 -0.12 -22.44 -45.79
C GLU A 194 0.93 -23.46 -45.32
N THR A 195 0.60 -24.75 -45.47
CA THR A 195 1.51 -25.90 -45.25
C THR A 195 2.22 -26.22 -46.56
N PRO A 196 3.52 -26.58 -46.52
CA PRO A 196 3.89 -27.83 -47.18
C PRO A 196 4.90 -28.68 -46.38
N ALA A 197 4.99 -29.93 -46.85
CA ALA A 197 5.59 -31.09 -46.21
C ALA A 197 7.11 -31.26 -46.44
N TRP A 198 7.72 -32.04 -45.52
CA TRP A 198 8.98 -32.82 -45.55
C TRP A 198 10.27 -32.12 -46.06
N THR A 199 11.40 -32.20 -45.35
CA THR A 199 12.32 -33.37 -45.27
C THR A 199 13.45 -33.02 -44.26
N PRO A 200 14.04 -33.97 -43.49
CA PRO A 200 15.14 -33.66 -42.58
C PRO A 200 16.50 -33.68 -43.31
N ALA A 201 17.33 -32.66 -43.07
CA ALA A 201 18.74 -32.70 -43.45
C ALA A 201 19.60 -31.87 -42.48
N GLU A 202 20.51 -32.61 -41.84
CA GLU A 202 21.93 -32.29 -41.61
C GLU A 202 22.30 -31.05 -40.78
N THR A 203 22.86 -31.34 -39.61
CA THR A 203 23.82 -30.54 -38.85
C THR A 203 24.90 -29.91 -39.75
N PRO A 204 25.27 -28.64 -39.48
CA PRO A 204 26.67 -28.36 -39.19
C PRO A 204 26.83 -27.61 -37.86
N ALA A 205 27.86 -28.02 -37.13
CA ALA A 205 28.42 -27.32 -36.00
C ALA A 205 29.00 -25.97 -36.45
N GLU A 206 28.74 -24.89 -35.73
CA GLU A 206 29.73 -23.85 -35.44
C GLU A 206 29.49 -23.29 -34.03
N THR A 207 30.52 -23.45 -33.20
CA THR A 207 30.72 -22.81 -31.91
C THR A 207 31.34 -21.43 -32.14
N PRO A 208 30.78 -20.35 -31.58
CA PRO A 208 31.58 -19.19 -31.20
C PRO A 208 31.82 -19.24 -29.69
N ALA A 209 33.10 -19.34 -29.33
CA ALA A 209 33.57 -19.04 -27.99
C ALA A 209 33.62 -17.52 -27.82
N GLU A 210 32.87 -16.96 -26.87
CA GLU A 210 33.17 -15.64 -26.32
C GLU A 210 33.12 -15.69 -24.77
N THR A 211 34.33 -15.54 -24.23
CA THR A 211 34.78 -15.08 -22.92
C THR A 211 33.73 -14.40 -22.02
N PRO A 212 33.55 -14.82 -20.76
CA PRO A 212 32.79 -14.06 -19.77
C PRO A 212 33.49 -12.75 -19.44
N ALA A 213 32.74 -11.65 -19.56
CA ALA A 213 33.15 -10.31 -19.12
C ALA A 213 33.40 -10.27 -17.60
N GLU A 214 34.45 -9.54 -17.24
CA GLU A 214 34.97 -9.38 -15.88
C GLU A 214 33.94 -8.79 -14.92
N THR A 215 33.84 -9.41 -13.74
CA THR A 215 33.14 -8.89 -12.57
C THR A 215 33.91 -7.68 -12.01
N PRO A 216 33.29 -6.51 -11.76
CA PRO A 216 33.95 -5.46 -11.02
C PRO A 216 34.11 -5.88 -9.56
N ALA A 217 35.34 -6.24 -9.19
CA ALA A 217 35.75 -6.43 -7.81
C ALA A 217 35.79 -5.06 -7.10
N TRP A 218 34.83 -4.79 -6.23
CA TRP A 218 34.95 -3.69 -5.28
C TRP A 218 35.87 -4.11 -4.14
N THR A 219 37.12 -3.67 -4.18
CA THR A 219 38.02 -3.67 -3.03
C THR A 219 37.64 -2.48 -2.13
N PRO A 220 37.18 -2.69 -0.89
CA PRO A 220 37.07 -1.57 0.05
C PRO A 220 38.49 -1.08 0.35
N ALA A 221 38.75 0.19 0.05
CA ALA A 221 39.96 0.86 0.50
C ALA A 221 40.00 0.86 2.03
N ALA A 222 41.19 0.59 2.56
CA ALA A 222 41.49 0.54 3.97
C ALA A 222 41.42 1.93 4.63
N ASP A 223 41.02 1.89 5.90
CA ASP A 223 41.37 2.83 6.98
C ASP A 223 40.77 4.24 6.96
N ASP A 224 39.55 4.35 7.49
CA ASP A 224 39.18 5.45 8.42
C ASP A 224 38.19 4.98 9.51
N HIS A 225 38.46 3.82 10.12
CA HIS A 225 37.70 3.36 11.30
C HIS A 225 38.67 3.24 12.49
N ASP A 226 38.57 4.19 13.43
CA ASP A 226 39.43 4.29 14.62
C ASP A 226 39.21 3.18 15.67
N GLY A 227 38.49 2.11 15.31
CA GLY A 227 38.27 0.93 16.14
C GLY A 227 37.59 1.21 17.48
N ARG A 228 36.95 2.39 17.64
CA ARG A 228 36.29 2.79 18.90
C ARG A 228 34.78 2.70 18.89
N THR A 229 34.16 2.39 17.75
CA THR A 229 32.75 2.03 17.69
C THR A 229 32.58 0.58 18.13
N GLN A 230 32.30 0.38 19.41
CA GLN A 230 31.65 -0.84 19.86
C GLN A 230 30.14 -0.67 19.66
N ASP A 231 29.56 -1.42 18.72
CA ASP A 231 28.12 -1.64 18.73
C ASP A 231 27.75 -2.27 20.08
N GLY A 232 26.88 -1.60 20.83
CA GLY A 232 26.45 -2.06 22.14
C GLY A 232 25.96 -3.50 22.05
N SER A 233 26.63 -4.43 22.72
CA SER A 233 26.14 -5.79 22.86
C SER A 233 24.95 -5.76 23.81
N TRP A 234 23.74 -5.74 23.25
CA TRP A 234 22.51 -5.83 24.04
C TRP A 234 22.36 -7.26 24.54
N SER A 235 22.29 -7.42 25.86
CA SER A 235 22.07 -8.73 26.48
C SER A 235 20.58 -9.09 26.46
N ALA A 236 20.25 -10.38 26.36
CA ALA A 236 18.87 -10.87 26.42
C ALA A 236 18.14 -10.46 27.73
N GLU A 237 18.88 -10.13 28.79
CA GLU A 237 18.34 -9.65 30.06
C GLU A 237 17.83 -8.20 29.97
N GLU A 238 18.34 -7.38 29.06
CA GLU A 238 17.86 -6.03 28.83
C GLU A 238 16.51 -6.01 28.09
N PHE A 239 16.23 -7.08 27.32
CA PHE A 239 14.95 -7.35 26.65
C PHE A 239 13.83 -7.78 27.61
N LEU A 240 14.18 -8.26 28.80
CA LEU A 240 13.22 -8.73 29.82
C LEU A 240 12.86 -7.65 30.85
N ARG A 241 13.42 -6.45 30.74
CA ARG A 241 13.09 -5.36 31.66
C ARG A 241 11.72 -4.80 31.29
N ALA A 242 10.71 -5.10 32.12
CA ALA A 242 9.39 -4.50 31.99
C ALA A 242 9.53 -2.97 31.91
N PRO A 243 8.93 -2.29 30.92
CA PRO A 243 8.97 -0.84 30.85
C PRO A 243 8.37 -0.28 32.13
N ALA A 244 9.06 0.70 32.74
CA ALA A 244 8.56 1.35 33.94
C ALA A 244 7.26 2.10 33.58
N GLY A 245 6.12 1.52 33.97
CA GLY A 245 4.83 2.16 33.80
C GLY A 245 4.76 3.48 34.55
N ILE A 246 3.90 4.39 34.07
CA ILE A 246 3.58 5.63 34.78
C ILE A 246 2.93 5.25 36.13
N PRO A 247 3.40 5.78 37.28
CA PRO A 247 2.83 5.44 38.58
C PRO A 247 1.33 5.71 38.63
N GLY A 248 0.52 4.66 38.85
CA GLY A 248 -0.93 4.75 39.01
C GLY A 248 -1.76 4.35 37.79
N GLN A 249 -1.14 4.07 36.64
CA GLN A 249 -1.85 3.49 35.50
C GLN A 249 -1.83 1.95 35.62
N PRO A 250 -2.99 1.26 35.61
CA PRO A 250 -3.00 -0.19 35.52
C PRO A 250 -2.30 -0.61 34.21
N PRO A 251 -1.43 -1.63 34.23
CA PRO A 251 -0.78 -2.12 33.03
C PRO A 251 -1.86 -2.46 32.00
N ALA A 252 -1.69 -1.98 30.77
CA ALA A 252 -2.58 -2.33 29.68
C ALA A 252 -2.60 -3.87 29.58
N PRO A 253 -3.79 -4.50 29.49
CA PRO A 253 -3.85 -5.94 29.31
C PRO A 253 -3.09 -6.31 28.04
N ASP A 254 -2.26 -7.37 28.10
CA ASP A 254 -1.63 -7.94 26.91
C ASP A 254 -2.74 -8.26 25.90
N VAL A 255 -2.69 -7.64 24.72
CA VAL A 255 -3.62 -7.95 23.64
C VAL A 255 -3.23 -9.32 23.08
N THR A 256 -3.55 -10.39 23.79
CA THR A 256 -3.60 -11.73 23.20
C THR A 256 -4.86 -11.77 22.34
N ALA A 257 -4.75 -11.32 21.09
CA ALA A 257 -5.78 -11.58 20.10
C ALA A 257 -5.99 -13.11 20.07
N ALA A 258 -7.23 -13.59 20.19
CA ALA A 258 -7.49 -15.01 20.03
C ALA A 258 -6.99 -15.45 18.64
N PRO A 259 -6.36 -16.64 18.51
CA PRO A 259 -5.87 -17.09 17.22
C PRO A 259 -7.01 -17.19 16.21
N VAL A 260 -6.77 -16.74 14.99
CA VAL A 260 -7.77 -16.81 13.90
C VAL A 260 -7.66 -18.11 13.08
N ALA A 261 -6.51 -18.80 13.19
CA ALA A 261 -6.24 -20.08 12.55
C ALA A 261 -5.07 -20.79 13.24
N VAL A 262 -4.92 -22.09 13.00
CA VAL A 262 -3.70 -22.85 13.30
C VAL A 262 -3.08 -23.32 12.00
N LEU A 263 -1.80 -23.01 11.80
CA LEU A 263 -1.00 -23.55 10.69
C LEU A 263 -0.36 -24.86 11.14
N ARG A 264 -0.66 -25.94 10.42
CA ARG A 264 -0.04 -27.25 10.63
C ARG A 264 0.94 -27.52 9.49
N ILE A 265 2.23 -27.50 9.81
CA ILE A 265 3.32 -27.70 8.87
C ILE A 265 3.56 -29.21 8.73
N SER A 266 3.95 -29.66 7.54
CA SER A 266 4.19 -31.08 7.24
C SER A 266 5.28 -31.74 8.09
N ASP A 267 6.16 -30.95 8.71
CA ASP A 267 7.17 -31.39 9.68
C ASP A 267 6.61 -31.69 11.09
N GLY A 268 5.30 -31.43 11.29
CA GLY A 268 4.59 -31.65 12.55
C GLY A 268 4.46 -30.40 13.43
N GLN A 269 5.07 -29.27 13.07
CA GLN A 269 4.91 -28.02 13.81
C GLN A 269 3.47 -27.50 13.72
N ARG A 270 2.97 -26.96 14.85
CA ARG A 270 1.70 -26.25 14.93
C ARG A 270 1.95 -24.82 15.36
N VAL A 271 1.42 -23.88 14.60
CA VAL A 271 1.67 -22.44 14.75
C VAL A 271 0.35 -21.70 14.75
N ASP A 272 0.03 -21.09 15.88
CA ASP A 272 -1.18 -20.28 16.03
C ASP A 272 -0.99 -18.92 15.35
N VAL A 273 -2.02 -18.47 14.63
CA VAL A 273 -2.07 -17.16 13.95
C VAL A 273 -2.81 -16.18 14.86
N ASP A 274 -2.16 -15.78 15.97
CA ASP A 274 -2.61 -14.71 16.87
C ASP A 274 -1.92 -13.36 16.58
N ARG A 275 -0.85 -13.40 15.80
CA ARG A 275 -0.01 -12.29 15.36
C ARG A 275 0.61 -12.64 14.00
N VAL A 276 1.44 -11.75 13.47
CA VAL A 276 2.19 -12.00 12.23
C VAL A 276 3.12 -13.21 12.41
N VAL A 277 3.00 -14.18 11.50
CA VAL A 277 3.83 -15.37 11.40
C VAL A 277 4.65 -15.26 10.11
N ILE A 278 5.97 -15.35 10.22
CA ILE A 278 6.88 -15.31 9.07
C ILE A 278 7.51 -16.69 8.90
N LEU A 279 7.39 -17.25 7.70
CA LEU A 279 7.88 -18.58 7.36
C LEU A 279 8.97 -18.51 6.29
N GLY A 280 9.99 -19.35 6.44
CA GLY A 280 11.07 -19.51 5.46
C GLY A 280 12.21 -20.36 6.01
N ARG A 281 13.27 -20.59 5.23
CA ARG A 281 14.39 -21.42 5.68
C ARG A 281 15.26 -20.79 6.78
N ALA A 282 15.29 -19.46 6.82
CA ALA A 282 16.07 -18.67 7.75
C ALA A 282 15.39 -17.30 7.93
N PRO A 283 14.21 -17.25 8.56
CA PRO A 283 13.41 -16.04 8.64
C PRO A 283 14.09 -15.01 9.56
N GLU A 284 14.08 -13.74 9.17
CA GLU A 284 14.68 -12.65 9.95
C GLU A 284 13.62 -11.63 10.38
N ALA A 285 13.70 -11.17 11.63
CA ALA A 285 12.82 -10.11 12.16
C ALA A 285 13.27 -8.68 11.76
N ARG A 286 14.40 -8.51 11.05
CA ARG A 286 15.03 -7.19 10.80
C ARG A 286 14.16 -6.19 10.05
N ARG A 287 13.08 -6.63 9.39
CA ARG A 287 12.09 -5.77 8.72
C ARG A 287 10.94 -5.28 9.63
N PHE A 288 10.91 -5.67 10.91
CA PHE A 288 9.83 -5.36 11.85
C PHE A 288 10.36 -4.56 13.04
N THR A 289 9.61 -3.54 13.49
CA THR A 289 9.95 -2.73 14.67
C THR A 289 9.63 -3.50 15.96
N ALA A 290 10.35 -3.19 17.04
CA ALA A 290 10.36 -3.91 18.32
C ALA A 290 9.00 -4.08 19.04
N THR A 291 7.92 -3.47 18.54
CA THR A 291 6.58 -3.48 19.13
C THR A 291 5.65 -4.55 18.53
N GLN A 292 5.97 -5.09 17.35
CA GLN A 292 5.33 -6.28 16.81
C GLN A 292 6.34 -7.41 16.99
N HIS A 293 6.01 -8.41 17.82
CA HIS A 293 6.84 -9.59 17.96
C HIS A 293 6.37 -10.63 16.93
N PRO A 294 6.83 -10.61 15.66
CA PRO A 294 6.43 -11.62 14.69
C PRO A 294 6.94 -12.98 15.14
N ARG A 295 6.12 -14.00 14.93
CA ARG A 295 6.52 -15.38 15.16
C ARG A 295 7.30 -15.87 13.95
N LEU A 296 8.61 -15.98 14.09
CA LEU A 296 9.47 -16.54 13.06
C LEU A 296 9.41 -18.07 13.11
N VAL A 297 9.16 -18.70 11.96
CA VAL A 297 9.06 -20.15 11.82
C VAL A 297 10.05 -20.60 10.75
N ALA A 298 11.15 -21.19 11.21
CA ALA A 298 12.16 -21.75 10.33
C ALA A 298 11.74 -23.14 9.86
N VAL A 299 11.73 -23.35 8.55
CA VAL A 299 11.36 -24.63 7.91
C VAL A 299 12.55 -25.23 7.16
N PRO A 300 12.70 -26.57 7.12
CA PRO A 300 13.80 -27.21 6.40
C PRO A 300 13.66 -27.00 4.89
N SER A 301 14.77 -26.68 4.23
CA SER A 301 14.84 -26.43 2.79
C SER A 301 16.08 -27.10 2.17
N PRO A 302 16.12 -28.45 2.09
CA PRO A 302 17.31 -29.19 1.66
C PRO A 302 17.62 -29.02 0.17
N GLN A 303 16.63 -28.80 -0.70
CA GLN A 303 16.87 -28.49 -2.11
C GLN A 303 16.93 -26.98 -2.37
N GLN A 304 16.84 -26.17 -1.31
CA GLN A 304 16.87 -24.71 -1.35
C GLN A 304 15.71 -24.08 -2.11
N GLU A 305 14.56 -24.76 -2.22
CA GLU A 305 13.41 -24.18 -2.91
C GLU A 305 12.69 -23.11 -2.08
N ILE A 306 12.82 -23.20 -0.75
CA ILE A 306 12.23 -22.23 0.18
C ILE A 306 13.21 -21.08 0.45
N SER A 307 12.83 -19.84 0.12
CA SER A 307 13.58 -18.61 0.43
C SER A 307 13.79 -18.41 1.94
N SER A 308 14.78 -17.60 2.33
CA SER A 308 15.08 -17.30 3.75
C SER A 308 13.88 -16.73 4.49
N THR A 309 13.22 -15.76 3.88
CA THR A 309 11.91 -15.21 4.25
C THR A 309 10.99 -15.41 3.05
N HIS A 310 10.07 -16.37 3.12
CA HIS A 310 9.28 -16.83 1.96
C HIS A 310 7.85 -16.31 2.02
N LEU A 311 7.22 -16.44 3.19
CA LEU A 311 5.77 -16.28 3.33
C LEU A 311 5.41 -15.59 4.64
N GLU A 312 4.41 -14.72 4.59
CA GLU A 312 3.79 -14.10 5.75
C GLU A 312 2.37 -14.64 5.92
N VAL A 313 2.00 -15.01 7.14
CA VAL A 313 0.60 -15.23 7.53
C VAL A 313 0.26 -14.33 8.70
N ARG A 314 -0.82 -13.57 8.58
CA ARG A 314 -1.26 -12.65 9.64
C ARG A 314 -2.75 -12.81 9.94
N PRO A 315 -3.21 -12.39 11.14
CA PRO A 315 -4.62 -12.19 11.37
C PRO A 315 -5.18 -11.17 10.38
N GLY A 316 -6.32 -11.52 9.77
CA GLY A 316 -7.07 -10.64 8.89
C GLY A 316 -7.61 -9.44 9.66
N SER A 317 -7.63 -8.30 8.98
CA SER A 317 -8.17 -7.04 9.46
C SER A 317 -9.25 -6.57 8.50
N GLY A 318 -10.17 -5.72 8.97
CA GLY A 318 -11.27 -5.24 8.13
C GLY A 318 -12.18 -6.37 7.63
N ALA A 319 -12.30 -6.52 6.31
CA ALA A 319 -13.17 -7.52 5.68
C ALA A 319 -12.73 -8.98 5.94
N ASP A 320 -11.44 -9.19 6.23
CA ASP A 320 -10.88 -10.52 6.53
C ASP A 320 -10.84 -10.82 8.03
N HIS A 321 -11.48 -9.97 8.86
CA HIS A 321 -11.47 -10.15 10.31
C HIS A 321 -11.99 -11.53 10.72
N GLY A 322 -11.20 -12.25 11.52
CA GLY A 322 -11.51 -13.62 11.94
C GLY A 322 -10.98 -14.72 11.01
N SER A 323 -10.30 -14.36 9.91
CA SER A 323 -9.61 -15.29 9.02
C SER A 323 -8.10 -15.04 9.03
N ALA A 324 -7.29 -16.03 8.66
CA ALA A 324 -5.88 -15.81 8.37
C ALA A 324 -5.71 -15.26 6.94
N VAL A 325 -4.72 -14.39 6.73
CA VAL A 325 -4.36 -13.85 5.42
C VAL A 325 -2.92 -14.23 5.14
N VAL A 326 -2.67 -14.78 3.96
CA VAL A 326 -1.34 -15.17 3.48
C VAL A 326 -0.83 -14.20 2.43
N THR A 327 0.46 -13.90 2.46
CA THR A 327 1.16 -13.10 1.45
C THR A 327 2.49 -13.77 1.12
N ASP A 328 2.75 -14.02 -0.15
CA ASP A 328 4.08 -14.40 -0.63
C ASP A 328 5.01 -13.17 -0.61
N LEU A 329 6.19 -13.29 0.00
CA LEU A 329 7.11 -12.17 0.21
C LEU A 329 8.14 -12.01 -0.92
N GLY A 330 7.82 -12.47 -2.13
CA GLY A 330 8.75 -12.48 -3.27
C GLY A 330 9.64 -13.71 -3.25
N SER A 331 9.04 -14.89 -3.02
CA SER A 331 9.78 -16.14 -3.04
C SER A 331 10.39 -16.40 -4.44
N THR A 332 11.54 -17.07 -4.47
CA THR A 332 12.25 -17.33 -5.73
C THR A 332 11.54 -18.36 -6.59
N ASN A 333 10.95 -19.38 -5.97
CA ASN A 333 10.31 -20.49 -6.67
C ASN A 333 8.77 -20.39 -6.68
N GLY A 334 8.21 -19.38 -6.02
CA GLY A 334 6.77 -19.18 -5.89
C GLY A 334 6.17 -19.99 -4.74
N THR A 335 5.00 -19.54 -4.30
CA THR A 335 4.13 -20.29 -3.38
C THR A 335 2.90 -20.76 -4.14
N LEU A 336 2.45 -21.99 -3.91
CA LEU A 336 1.18 -22.49 -4.45
C LEU A 336 0.13 -22.62 -3.33
N LEU A 337 -1.10 -22.20 -3.61
CA LEU A 337 -2.22 -22.24 -2.67
C LEU A 337 -3.36 -23.10 -3.25
N THR A 338 -3.86 -24.03 -2.44
CA THR A 338 -5.04 -24.82 -2.74
C THR A 338 -6.11 -24.50 -1.71
N GLN A 339 -7.16 -23.81 -2.12
CA GLN A 339 -8.32 -23.56 -1.25
C GLN A 339 -9.25 -24.79 -1.22
N PRO A 340 -10.04 -24.98 -0.15
CA PRO A 340 -10.98 -26.10 -0.06
C PRO A 340 -11.96 -26.13 -1.24
N GLY A 341 -11.88 -27.18 -2.06
CA GLY A 341 -12.77 -27.38 -3.21
C GLY A 341 -12.41 -26.57 -4.46
N LEU A 342 -11.29 -25.85 -4.47
CA LEU A 342 -10.77 -25.13 -5.63
C LEU A 342 -9.47 -25.78 -6.13
N PRO A 343 -9.11 -25.59 -7.42
CA PRO A 343 -7.82 -26.04 -7.93
C PRO A 343 -6.66 -25.31 -7.25
N GLN A 344 -5.46 -25.88 -7.37
CA GLN A 344 -4.22 -25.27 -6.91
C GLN A 344 -3.84 -24.09 -7.81
N GLU A 345 -3.53 -22.95 -7.21
CA GLU A 345 -3.19 -21.71 -7.92
C GLU A 345 -1.91 -21.08 -7.33
N PRO A 346 -1.04 -20.47 -8.15
CA PRO A 346 0.11 -19.75 -7.65
C PRO A 346 -0.31 -18.45 -6.96
N LEU A 347 0.24 -18.21 -5.77
CA LEU A 347 0.11 -16.93 -5.09
C LEU A 347 0.95 -15.89 -5.82
N ARG A 348 0.36 -14.71 -6.05
CA ARG A 348 1.08 -13.57 -6.59
C ARG A 348 1.90 -12.92 -5.48
N PRO A 349 3.21 -12.69 -5.68
CA PRO A 349 4.05 -12.00 -4.71
C PRO A 349 3.46 -10.64 -4.30
N GLY A 350 3.47 -10.35 -3.00
CA GLY A 350 2.97 -9.09 -2.42
C GLY A 350 1.45 -8.93 -2.40
N ILE A 351 0.68 -9.86 -2.98
CA ILE A 351 -0.79 -9.80 -2.97
C ILE A 351 -1.33 -10.62 -1.80
N PRO A 352 -2.02 -9.99 -0.82
CA PRO A 352 -2.62 -10.71 0.29
C PRO A 352 -3.83 -11.52 -0.17
N VAL A 353 -3.92 -12.77 0.27
CA VAL A 353 -5.03 -13.69 -0.01
C VAL A 353 -5.59 -14.26 1.28
N GLN A 354 -6.92 -14.24 1.42
CA GLN A 354 -7.60 -14.82 2.57
C GLN A 354 -7.50 -16.36 2.55
N LEU A 355 -7.15 -16.97 3.68
CA LEU A 355 -7.09 -18.41 3.86
C LEU A 355 -8.39 -18.92 4.48
N LEU A 356 -9.01 -19.91 3.82
CA LEU A 356 -10.14 -20.64 4.40
C LEU A 356 -9.63 -21.84 5.22
N PRO A 357 -10.31 -22.23 6.31
CA PRO A 357 -9.99 -23.47 7.01
C PRO A 357 -10.08 -24.68 6.08
N GLY A 358 -9.00 -25.46 6.03
CA GLY A 358 -8.77 -26.57 5.12
C GLY A 358 -7.87 -26.22 3.93
N ALA A 359 -7.47 -24.96 3.76
CA ALA A 359 -6.53 -24.56 2.72
C ALA A 359 -5.16 -25.20 2.92
N VAL A 360 -4.48 -25.49 1.80
CA VAL A 360 -3.13 -26.06 1.77
C VAL A 360 -2.21 -25.13 1.01
N ILE A 361 -1.12 -24.71 1.64
CA ILE A 361 -0.07 -23.89 1.05
C ILE A 361 1.15 -24.78 0.81
N ASP A 362 1.74 -24.71 -0.37
CA ASP A 362 2.95 -25.43 -0.76
C ASP A 362 4.07 -24.42 -1.06
N LEU A 363 5.18 -24.57 -0.34
CA LEU A 363 6.35 -23.67 -0.41
C LEU A 363 7.50 -24.26 -1.24
N GLY A 364 7.35 -25.48 -1.77
CA GLY A 364 8.45 -26.26 -2.34
C GLY A 364 9.12 -27.21 -1.32
N ASP A 365 10.10 -28.00 -1.77
CA ASP A 365 10.79 -29.04 -0.99
C ASP A 365 9.84 -30.09 -0.36
N GLY A 366 8.62 -30.22 -0.89
CA GLY A 366 7.56 -31.07 -0.32
C GLY A 366 7.00 -30.55 1.01
N LEU A 367 7.32 -29.31 1.39
CA LEU A 367 6.81 -28.67 2.58
C LEU A 367 5.44 -28.06 2.31
N THR A 368 4.43 -28.58 3.02
CA THR A 368 3.06 -28.07 2.93
C THR A 368 2.57 -27.59 4.28
N ILE A 369 1.69 -26.60 4.26
CA ILE A 369 1.06 -26.02 5.43
C ILE A 369 -0.44 -26.16 5.27
N THR A 370 -1.09 -26.88 6.18
CA THR A 370 -2.56 -26.95 6.25
C THR A 370 -3.09 -25.91 7.22
N VAL A 371 -4.15 -25.19 6.83
CA VAL A 371 -4.82 -24.20 7.67
C VAL A 371 -5.96 -24.88 8.41
N ASP A 372 -5.86 -25.02 9.73
CA ASP A 372 -6.91 -25.55 10.58
C ASP A 372 -7.68 -24.42 11.28
N ARG A 373 -8.88 -24.72 11.79
CA ARG A 373 -9.60 -23.80 12.68
C ARG A 373 -8.81 -23.60 13.98
N PRO A 374 -8.89 -22.40 14.60
CA PRO A 374 -8.21 -22.11 15.87
C PRO A 374 -8.59 -23.06 17.00
#